data_AF-A0A7K5P2F9-F1
#
_entry.id   AF-A0A7K5P2F9-F1
#
_cell.length_a   1.000
_cell.length_b   1.000
_cell.length_c   1.000
_cell.angle_alpha   90.00
_cell.angle_beta   90.00
_cell.angle_gamma   90.00
#
_symmetry.space_group_name_H-M   'P 1'
#
loop_
_entity.id
_entity.type
_entity.pdbx_description
1 polymer ?
#
loop_
_entity_poly.entity_id
_entity_poly.type
_entity_poly.pdbx_seq_one_letter_code
_entity_poly.pdbx_strand_id
1 'polypeptide(L)'
;MIFGNDSIRNPSTFFTWMNLLGSVNRSLDIASFYWTLTNEDTGTHEPSASQVRRHPALSGTRLPFRRLNPVPDAVFPSVSSFLTVSAIFGGNFQPQTADARTLRFPGAAVRAVDMPQLTGGVLHTKFWLVDGTHLYVGSANMDWRSLTQVKELGAAVYNCSCLAQDLGKIFEAYWALGVPGASIPAPWPENYSTAFNMETPLELKLNDTAAAVYFSSSPPPLCAEGRTPDLGALLDVIDAAEAFVAVAVMSYLPTTEFSRPRRFWPAIDNRLRRAVFERGVKVRLLAACWRHSSPAMFPFLRSLAALADNRTGYGVE
;
A
#
# COMPACT_ATOMS: atom_id res chain seq x y z
N MET A 1 -7.28 -20.60 6.59
CA MET A 1 -7.35 -20.17 8.00
C MET A 1 -8.80 -20.24 8.42
N ILE A 2 -9.13 -21.08 9.38
CA ILE A 2 -10.43 -21.04 10.04
C ILE A 2 -10.24 -20.07 11.21
N PHE A 3 -10.81 -18.88 11.09
CA PHE A 3 -10.80 -17.94 12.20
C PHE A 3 -11.82 -18.42 13.24
N GLY A 4 -11.47 -18.36 14.53
CA GLY A 4 -12.40 -18.71 15.62
C GLY A 4 -13.64 -17.82 15.60
N ASN A 5 -14.75 -18.28 16.19
CA ASN A 5 -16.01 -17.53 16.20
C ASN A 5 -15.88 -16.12 16.83
N ASP A 6 -14.93 -15.93 17.75
CA ASP A 6 -14.68 -14.64 18.42
C ASP A 6 -13.63 -13.77 17.70
N SER A 7 -13.20 -14.17 16.51
CA SER A 7 -12.25 -13.38 15.74
C SER A 7 -12.87 -12.07 15.26
N ILE A 8 -12.11 -10.97 15.40
CA ILE A 8 -12.50 -9.67 14.86
C ILE A 8 -12.67 -9.82 13.35
N ARG A 9 -13.90 -9.61 12.87
CA ARG A 9 -14.20 -9.56 11.43
C ARG A 9 -13.89 -8.17 10.90
N ASN A 10 -12.72 -8.04 10.30
CA ASN A 10 -12.37 -6.84 9.56
C ASN A 10 -13.08 -6.83 8.19
N PRO A 11 -13.43 -5.64 7.66
CA PRO A 11 -13.96 -5.54 6.30
C PRO A 11 -12.96 -6.04 5.27
N SER A 12 -13.46 -6.60 4.16
CA SER A 12 -12.59 -6.96 3.03
C SER A 12 -12.04 -5.71 2.35
N THR A 13 -10.87 -5.82 1.71
CA THR A 13 -10.29 -4.74 0.89
C THR A 13 -11.30 -4.23 -0.14
N PHE A 14 -12.02 -5.15 -0.80
CA PHE A 14 -13.07 -4.80 -1.75
C PHE A 14 -14.15 -3.92 -1.11
N PHE A 15 -14.71 -4.32 0.03
CA PHE A 15 -15.75 -3.55 0.72
C PHE A 15 -15.25 -2.18 1.15
N THR A 16 -14.03 -2.12 1.70
CA THR A 16 -13.37 -0.88 2.11
C THR A 16 -13.19 0.09 0.93
N TRP A 17 -12.71 -0.40 -0.22
CA TRP A 17 -12.57 0.43 -1.42
C TRP A 17 -13.92 0.92 -1.93
N MET A 18 -14.98 0.09 -1.87
CA MET A 18 -16.31 0.52 -2.31
C MET A 18 -16.89 1.59 -1.40
N ASN A 19 -16.66 1.51 -0.09
CA ASN A 19 -17.07 2.56 0.84
C ASN A 19 -16.32 3.86 0.59
N LEU A 20 -15.01 3.80 0.36
CA LEU A 20 -14.21 4.98 0.02
C LEU A 20 -14.71 5.63 -1.27
N LEU A 21 -14.96 4.86 -2.33
CA LEU A 21 -15.56 5.37 -3.58
C LEU A 21 -16.92 6.02 -3.35
N GLY A 22 -17.76 5.42 -2.49
CA GLY A 22 -19.06 5.95 -2.14
C GLY A 22 -19.00 7.26 -1.34
N SER A 23 -17.87 7.57 -0.72
CA SER A 23 -17.66 8.80 0.07
C SER A 23 -17.08 9.96 -0.72
N VAL A 24 -16.66 9.75 -1.97
CA VAL A 24 -16.00 10.76 -2.80
C VAL A 24 -16.96 11.90 -3.15
N ASN A 25 -16.55 13.15 -2.87
CA ASN A 25 -17.29 14.36 -3.20
C ASN A 25 -16.51 15.31 -4.13
N ARG A 26 -15.18 15.39 -4.02
CA ARG A 26 -14.33 16.38 -4.72
C ARG A 26 -13.15 15.75 -5.46
N SER A 27 -12.36 14.89 -4.81
CA SER A 27 -11.15 14.30 -5.38
C SER A 27 -10.93 12.86 -4.92
N LEU A 28 -10.33 12.08 -5.80
CA LEU A 28 -9.86 10.73 -5.54
C LEU A 28 -8.46 10.58 -6.12
N ASP A 29 -7.46 10.46 -5.27
CA ASP A 29 -6.07 10.30 -5.67
C ASP A 29 -5.60 8.88 -5.34
N ILE A 30 -5.04 8.19 -6.33
CA ILE A 30 -4.68 6.78 -6.25
C ILE A 30 -3.22 6.59 -6.68
N ALA A 31 -2.40 6.05 -5.78
CA ALA A 31 -1.10 5.51 -6.13
C ALA A 31 -1.22 3.99 -6.30
N SER A 32 -0.75 3.46 -7.42
CA SER A 32 -0.75 2.02 -7.70
C SER A 32 0.55 1.57 -8.38
N PHE A 33 0.89 0.30 -8.21
CA PHE A 33 1.93 -0.33 -9.00
C PHE A 33 1.44 -0.65 -10.42
N TYR A 34 0.34 -1.38 -10.54
CA TYR A 34 -0.29 -1.73 -11.83
C TYR A 34 -1.81 -1.82 -11.68
N TRP A 35 -2.51 -1.95 -12.82
CA TRP A 35 -3.97 -2.00 -12.86
C TRP A 35 -4.47 -3.05 -13.86
N THR A 36 -5.20 -4.03 -13.35
CA THR A 36 -5.76 -5.18 -14.08
C THR A 36 -7.09 -5.60 -13.45
N LEU A 37 -8.08 -4.69 -13.42
CA LEU A 37 -9.42 -4.99 -12.88
C LEU A 37 -10.35 -5.61 -13.93
N THR A 38 -10.03 -5.43 -15.22
CA THR A 38 -10.85 -5.93 -16.34
C THR A 38 -10.66 -7.42 -16.64
N ASN A 39 -9.58 -8.04 -16.15
CA ASN A 39 -9.13 -9.40 -16.49
C ASN A 39 -8.69 -9.62 -17.94
N GLU A 40 -8.56 -8.55 -18.74
CA GLU A 40 -8.07 -8.67 -20.11
C GLU A 40 -6.60 -9.11 -20.19
N ASP A 41 -5.83 -8.86 -19.12
CA ASP A 41 -4.42 -9.23 -19.03
C ASP A 41 -4.18 -10.75 -19.11
N THR A 42 -5.14 -11.56 -18.63
CA THR A 42 -5.02 -13.02 -18.66
C THR A 42 -5.88 -13.69 -19.74
N GLY A 43 -6.92 -13.01 -20.24
CA GLY A 43 -7.88 -13.59 -21.18
C GLY A 43 -8.68 -14.78 -20.61
N THR A 44 -8.71 -14.94 -19.28
CA THR A 44 -9.38 -16.06 -18.61
C THR A 44 -10.88 -15.81 -18.42
N HIS A 45 -11.64 -16.89 -18.20
CA HIS A 45 -13.08 -16.84 -17.91
C HIS A 45 -13.37 -17.01 -16.41
N GLU A 46 -12.52 -16.44 -15.55
CA GLU A 46 -12.63 -16.59 -14.10
C GLU A 46 -13.93 -15.94 -13.56
N PRO A 47 -14.79 -16.69 -12.82
CA PRO A 47 -16.02 -16.16 -12.28
C PRO A 47 -15.81 -15.00 -11.30
N SER A 48 -14.77 -15.07 -10.46
CA SER A 48 -14.43 -14.02 -9.49
C SER A 48 -13.97 -12.73 -10.18
N ALA A 49 -13.20 -12.85 -11.26
CA ALA A 49 -12.83 -11.73 -12.12
C ALA A 49 -14.08 -11.05 -12.71
N SER A 50 -15.05 -11.86 -13.16
CA SER A 50 -16.32 -11.35 -13.69
C SER A 50 -17.20 -10.67 -12.64
N GLN A 51 -17.09 -11.03 -11.36
CA GLN A 51 -17.80 -10.34 -10.27
C GLN A 51 -17.20 -8.95 -10.02
N VAL A 52 -15.88 -8.85 -9.92
CA VAL A 52 -15.17 -7.57 -9.76
C VAL A 52 -15.45 -6.64 -10.93
N ARG A 53 -15.29 -7.14 -12.17
CA ARG A 53 -15.55 -6.38 -13.39
C ARG A 53 -16.99 -5.90 -13.54
N ARG A 54 -17.98 -6.65 -13.07
CA ARG A 54 -19.40 -6.25 -13.16
C ARG A 54 -19.80 -5.26 -12.07
N HIS A 55 -18.96 -5.03 -11.06
CA HIS A 55 -19.29 -4.07 -10.02
C HIS A 55 -19.26 -2.65 -10.61
N PRO A 56 -20.37 -1.88 -10.54
CA PRO A 56 -20.49 -0.59 -11.23
C PRO A 56 -19.34 0.36 -10.92
N ALA A 57 -18.95 0.44 -9.66
CA ALA A 57 -17.88 1.33 -9.19
C ALA A 57 -16.47 0.95 -9.67
N LEU A 58 -16.22 -0.29 -10.13
CA LEU A 58 -14.92 -0.74 -10.63
C LEU A 58 -14.91 -0.99 -12.15
N SER A 59 -16.09 -1.16 -12.77
CA SER A 59 -16.23 -1.55 -14.18
C SER A 59 -15.82 -0.47 -15.18
N GLY A 60 -15.47 0.75 -14.74
CA GLY A 60 -15.10 1.85 -15.64
C GLY A 60 -16.22 2.39 -16.53
N THR A 61 -17.26 1.60 -16.79
CA THR A 61 -18.42 1.99 -17.58
C THR A 61 -19.30 2.99 -16.84
N ARG A 62 -19.29 2.97 -15.50
CA ARG A 62 -19.94 3.94 -14.61
C ARG A 62 -19.30 3.88 -13.23
N LEU A 63 -18.11 4.46 -13.05
CA LEU A 63 -17.90 5.07 -11.74
C LEU A 63 -19.17 5.90 -11.45
N PRO A 64 -19.82 5.77 -10.28
CA PRO A 64 -21.19 6.23 -10.03
C PRO A 64 -21.39 7.76 -10.14
N PHE A 65 -20.41 8.48 -10.69
CA PHE A 65 -20.31 9.93 -10.79
C PHE A 65 -21.27 10.55 -11.82
N ARG A 66 -22.04 9.76 -12.58
CA ARG A 66 -23.02 10.29 -13.57
C ARG A 66 -24.46 10.37 -13.06
N ARG A 67 -24.77 10.00 -11.81
CA ARG A 67 -26.13 10.13 -11.24
C ARG A 67 -26.12 10.46 -9.75
N LEU A 68 -25.87 11.71 -9.41
CA LEU A 68 -26.71 12.35 -8.40
C LEU A 68 -28.03 12.66 -9.12
N ASN A 69 -29.04 11.80 -8.96
CA ASN A 69 -30.38 12.17 -9.42
C ASN A 69 -30.79 13.44 -8.63
N PRO A 70 -31.28 14.50 -9.30
CA PRO A 70 -31.85 15.62 -8.58
C PRO A 70 -33.06 15.11 -7.78
N VAL A 71 -33.02 15.30 -6.47
CA VAL A 71 -34.24 15.28 -5.67
C VAL A 71 -35.09 16.45 -6.18
N PRO A 72 -36.29 16.22 -6.73
CA PRO A 72 -37.16 17.32 -7.09
C PRO A 72 -37.51 18.06 -5.79
N ASP A 73 -37.27 19.37 -5.77
CA ASP A 73 -37.58 20.35 -4.71
C ASP A 73 -36.39 20.94 -3.92
N ALA A 74 -35.15 20.58 -4.24
CA ALA A 74 -33.99 21.35 -3.77
C ALA A 74 -33.36 22.16 -4.90
N VAL A 75 -33.60 23.48 -4.89
CA VAL A 75 -32.87 24.45 -5.72
C VAL A 75 -31.42 24.49 -5.24
N PHE A 76 -30.58 23.61 -5.78
CA PHE A 76 -29.13 23.79 -5.72
C PHE A 76 -28.69 24.44 -7.03
N PRO A 77 -27.87 25.51 -6.99
CA PRO A 77 -27.24 26.03 -8.19
C PRO A 77 -26.44 24.89 -8.82
N SER A 78 -26.59 24.76 -10.14
CA SER A 78 -25.93 23.80 -11.01
C SER A 78 -24.41 23.92 -10.94
N VAL A 79 -23.80 23.31 -9.92
CA VAL A 79 -22.37 23.01 -9.92
C VAL A 79 -22.23 21.61 -10.50
N SER A 80 -21.81 21.52 -11.76
CA SER A 80 -21.17 20.30 -12.26
C SER A 80 -19.95 20.05 -11.37
N SER A 81 -20.10 19.21 -10.35
CA SER A 81 -18.98 18.78 -9.50
C SER A 81 -18.05 17.94 -10.37
N PHE A 82 -17.01 18.57 -10.92
CA PHE A 82 -15.93 17.87 -11.59
C PHE A 82 -15.14 17.12 -10.53
N LEU A 83 -15.47 15.85 -10.33
CA LEU A 83 -14.61 14.95 -9.58
C LEU A 83 -13.24 14.87 -10.29
N THR A 84 -12.18 15.21 -9.57
CA THR A 84 -10.82 14.99 -10.04
C THR A 84 -10.36 13.59 -9.61
N VAL A 85 -10.00 12.75 -10.57
CA VAL A 85 -9.36 11.46 -10.29
C VAL A 85 -7.92 11.51 -10.76
N SER A 86 -6.98 11.40 -9.84
CA SER A 86 -5.55 11.40 -10.14
C SER A 86 -4.99 10.01 -9.91
N ALA A 87 -4.42 9.37 -10.94
CA ALA A 87 -3.85 8.03 -10.79
C ALA A 87 -2.37 7.98 -11.18
N ILE A 88 -1.56 7.31 -10.36
CA ILE A 88 -0.13 7.12 -10.56
C ILE A 88 0.21 5.65 -10.73
N PHE A 89 1.07 5.33 -11.70
CA PHE A 89 1.49 3.97 -12.05
C PHE A 89 3.00 3.77 -11.94
N GLY A 90 3.40 2.55 -11.57
CA GLY A 90 4.79 2.10 -11.66
C GLY A 90 5.13 1.53 -13.02
N GLY A 91 6.04 2.18 -13.75
CA GLY A 91 6.57 1.71 -15.03
C GLY A 91 5.80 2.22 -16.26
N ASN A 92 5.96 1.54 -17.39
CA ASN A 92 5.38 1.94 -18.68
C ASN A 92 3.86 1.70 -18.67
N PHE A 93 3.09 2.68 -18.16
CA PHE A 93 1.64 2.74 -18.35
C PHE A 93 1.34 2.60 -19.84
N GLN A 94 0.73 1.48 -20.22
CA GLN A 94 0.34 1.24 -21.60
C GLN A 94 -1.04 1.86 -21.83
N PRO A 95 -1.15 3.00 -22.53
CA PRO A 95 -2.40 3.75 -22.63
C PRO A 95 -3.48 2.99 -23.41
N GLN A 96 -3.10 1.88 -24.06
CA GLN A 96 -3.94 1.08 -24.94
C GLN A 96 -4.65 -0.08 -24.24
N THR A 97 -4.31 -0.41 -22.98
CA THR A 97 -5.01 -1.48 -22.23
C THR A 97 -6.45 -1.08 -21.95
N ALA A 98 -7.37 -2.04 -21.76
CA ALA A 98 -8.75 -1.68 -21.40
C ALA A 98 -8.82 -0.97 -20.05
N ASP A 99 -8.02 -1.37 -19.06
CA ASP A 99 -7.89 -0.67 -17.78
C ASP A 99 -7.43 0.78 -17.96
N ALA A 100 -6.52 1.08 -18.90
CA ALA A 100 -6.15 2.45 -19.20
C ALA A 100 -7.32 3.23 -19.84
N ARG A 101 -8.16 2.57 -20.65
CA ARG A 101 -9.33 3.20 -21.28
C ARG A 101 -10.44 3.50 -20.27
N THR A 102 -10.62 2.66 -19.24
CA THR A 102 -11.63 2.93 -18.19
C THR A 102 -11.29 4.16 -17.36
N LEU A 103 -10.02 4.55 -17.31
CA LEU A 103 -9.54 5.77 -16.65
C LEU A 103 -9.59 7.01 -17.55
N ARG A 104 -10.05 6.89 -18.80
CA ARG A 104 -10.19 8.02 -19.73
C ARG A 104 -11.62 8.57 -19.71
N PHE A 105 -11.92 9.37 -18.70
CA PHE A 105 -13.18 10.12 -18.61
C PHE A 105 -12.93 11.59 -18.21
N PRO A 106 -13.85 12.51 -18.52
CA PRO A 106 -13.72 13.90 -18.11
C PRO A 106 -13.56 14.02 -16.58
N GLY A 107 -12.47 14.66 -16.12
CA GLY A 107 -12.11 14.76 -14.71
C GLY A 107 -11.00 13.79 -14.25
N ALA A 108 -10.66 12.79 -15.05
CA ALA A 108 -9.53 11.90 -14.76
C ALA A 108 -8.21 12.42 -15.36
N ALA A 109 -7.15 12.38 -14.56
CA ALA A 109 -5.78 12.62 -14.94
C ALA A 109 -4.91 11.44 -14.50
N VAL A 110 -4.08 10.94 -15.42
CA VAL A 110 -3.24 9.76 -15.18
C VAL A 110 -1.78 10.12 -15.47
N ARG A 111 -0.87 9.78 -14.55
CA ARG A 111 0.59 9.92 -14.74
C ARG A 111 1.30 8.59 -14.48
N ALA A 112 2.35 8.34 -15.25
CA ALA A 112 3.29 7.27 -14.97
C ALA A 112 4.55 7.88 -14.37
N VAL A 113 5.09 7.27 -13.31
CA VAL A 113 6.37 7.71 -12.74
C VAL A 113 7.46 6.75 -13.23
N ASP A 114 8.48 7.31 -13.88
CA ASP A 114 9.62 6.55 -14.39
C ASP A 114 10.60 6.21 -13.25
N MET A 115 10.16 5.35 -12.33
CA MET A 115 11.00 4.85 -11.24
C MET A 115 12.27 4.14 -11.72
N PRO A 116 12.28 3.41 -12.86
CA PRO A 116 13.52 2.88 -13.43
C PRO A 116 14.54 3.98 -13.71
N GLN A 117 14.14 5.09 -14.35
CA GLN A 117 15.03 6.22 -14.60
C GLN A 117 15.45 6.92 -13.30
N LEU A 118 14.51 7.15 -12.38
CA LEU A 118 14.72 7.95 -11.17
C LEU A 118 15.53 7.22 -10.09
N THR A 119 15.36 5.90 -9.98
CA THR A 119 15.88 5.11 -8.84
C THR A 119 16.48 3.76 -9.23
N GLY A 120 16.31 3.31 -10.48
CA GLY A 120 16.58 1.92 -10.88
C GLY A 120 15.57 0.91 -10.35
N GLY A 121 14.48 1.37 -9.71
CA GLY A 121 13.45 0.54 -9.08
C GLY A 121 12.07 0.64 -9.75
N VAL A 122 11.02 0.32 -8.99
CA VAL A 122 9.61 0.42 -9.42
C VAL A 122 8.77 1.14 -8.36
N LEU A 123 7.66 1.75 -8.75
CA LEU A 123 6.69 2.28 -7.80
C LEU A 123 5.85 1.11 -7.29
N HIS A 124 6.04 0.72 -6.02
CA HIS A 124 5.31 -0.41 -5.43
C HIS A 124 4.31 0.02 -4.34
N THR A 125 4.02 1.30 -4.20
CA THR A 125 3.06 1.85 -3.24
C THR A 125 1.62 1.63 -3.71
N LYS A 126 0.70 1.32 -2.77
CA LYS A 126 -0.74 1.28 -3.03
C LYS A 126 -1.49 2.03 -1.95
N PHE A 127 -2.02 3.20 -2.30
CA PHE A 127 -2.89 3.95 -1.40
C PHE A 127 -3.94 4.74 -2.17
N TRP A 128 -4.98 5.12 -1.45
CA TRP A 128 -6.08 5.96 -1.92
C TRP A 128 -6.21 7.15 -0.97
N LEU A 129 -6.47 8.33 -1.51
CA LEU A 129 -6.83 9.54 -0.80
C LEU A 129 -8.17 10.03 -1.32
N VAL A 130 -9.12 10.28 -0.43
CA VAL A 130 -10.46 10.75 -0.77
C VAL A 130 -10.68 12.09 -0.09
N ASP A 131 -10.90 13.14 -0.91
CA ASP A 131 -11.23 14.50 -0.49
C ASP A 131 -10.27 15.10 0.56
N GLY A 132 -9.01 14.66 0.58
CA GLY A 132 -8.03 15.05 1.60
C GLY A 132 -8.46 14.72 3.04
N THR A 133 -9.34 13.73 3.21
CA THR A 133 -10.01 13.42 4.49
C THR A 133 -9.98 11.93 4.85
N HIS A 134 -10.19 11.05 3.88
CA HIS A 134 -10.13 9.60 4.08
C HIS A 134 -8.95 9.02 3.31
N LEU A 135 -8.41 7.91 3.80
CA LEU A 135 -7.32 7.21 3.14
C LEU A 135 -7.44 5.69 3.27
N TYR A 136 -6.80 4.99 2.33
CA TYR A 136 -6.46 3.58 2.44
C TYR A 136 -5.00 3.40 2.08
N VAL A 137 -4.26 2.58 2.82
CA VAL A 137 -2.91 2.11 2.46
C VAL A 137 -2.84 0.61 2.66
N GLY A 138 -2.23 -0.13 1.74
CA GLY A 138 -2.13 -1.58 1.86
C GLY A 138 -1.34 -2.27 0.77
N SER A 139 -1.39 -3.60 0.77
CA SER A 139 -0.63 -4.44 -0.16
C SER A 139 -1.36 -4.71 -1.48
N ALA A 140 -2.70 -4.63 -1.49
CA ALA A 140 -3.53 -4.96 -2.64
C ALA A 140 -3.24 -4.06 -3.84
N ASN A 141 -2.82 -4.68 -4.95
CA ASN A 141 -2.80 -4.02 -6.26
C ASN A 141 -4.22 -3.73 -6.75
N MET A 142 -4.34 -2.87 -7.75
CA MET A 142 -5.60 -2.59 -8.46
C MET A 142 -5.86 -3.74 -9.44
N ASP A 143 -5.99 -4.94 -8.88
CA ASP A 143 -5.99 -6.24 -9.54
C ASP A 143 -7.15 -7.06 -8.98
N TRP A 144 -7.97 -7.62 -9.86
CA TRP A 144 -9.09 -8.45 -9.42
C TRP A 144 -8.62 -9.67 -8.59
N ARG A 145 -7.41 -10.18 -8.83
CA ARG A 145 -6.80 -11.26 -8.04
C ARG A 145 -6.47 -10.80 -6.63
N SER A 146 -5.96 -9.58 -6.45
CA SER A 146 -5.74 -9.00 -5.11
C SER A 146 -7.03 -8.92 -4.30
N LEU A 147 -8.18 -8.73 -4.97
CA LEU A 147 -9.49 -8.63 -4.32
C LEU A 147 -10.18 -9.97 -4.06
N THR A 148 -9.75 -11.06 -4.71
CA THR A 148 -10.51 -12.32 -4.73
C THR A 148 -9.70 -13.58 -4.45
N GLN A 149 -8.39 -13.56 -4.66
CA GLN A 149 -7.53 -14.75 -4.62
C GLN A 149 -6.28 -14.59 -3.77
N VAL A 150 -5.77 -13.36 -3.60
CA VAL A 150 -4.55 -13.09 -2.82
C VAL A 150 -4.93 -12.70 -1.39
N LYS A 151 -4.15 -13.19 -0.42
CA LYS A 151 -4.22 -12.70 0.96
C LYS A 151 -3.53 -11.35 1.04
N GLU A 152 -4.34 -10.29 1.12
CA GLU A 152 -3.88 -8.91 1.26
C GLU A 152 -4.10 -8.37 2.67
N LEU A 153 -3.38 -7.30 3.02
CA LEU A 153 -3.57 -6.51 4.24
C LEU A 153 -3.58 -5.03 3.89
N GLY A 154 -4.45 -4.26 4.54
CA GLY A 154 -4.47 -2.81 4.43
C GLY A 154 -5.20 -2.18 5.60
N ALA A 155 -4.99 -0.88 5.77
CA ALA A 155 -5.65 -0.04 6.75
C ALA A 155 -6.39 1.09 6.02
N ALA A 156 -7.63 1.34 6.43
CA ALA A 156 -8.36 2.53 6.03
C ALA A 156 -8.59 3.42 7.24
N VAL A 157 -8.40 4.72 7.06
CA VAL A 157 -8.66 5.74 8.07
C VAL A 157 -9.69 6.70 7.50
N TYR A 158 -10.76 6.93 8.25
CA TYR A 158 -11.85 7.81 7.86
C TYR A 158 -11.83 9.06 8.74
N ASN A 159 -12.28 10.19 8.19
CA ASN A 159 -12.42 11.46 8.93
C ASN A 159 -11.13 11.94 9.59
N CYS A 160 -9.99 11.79 8.91
CA CYS A 160 -8.69 12.15 9.44
C CYS A 160 -7.90 12.98 8.42
N SER A 161 -8.27 14.27 8.32
CA SER A 161 -7.62 15.19 7.38
C SER A 161 -6.13 15.37 7.65
N CYS A 162 -5.68 15.31 8.91
CA CYS A 162 -4.26 15.44 9.23
C CYS A 162 -3.41 14.31 8.63
N LEU A 163 -3.82 13.05 8.76
CA LEU A 163 -3.14 11.93 8.12
C LEU A 163 -3.29 11.95 6.60
N ALA A 164 -4.48 12.30 6.09
CA ALA A 164 -4.69 12.39 4.65
C ALA A 164 -3.82 13.49 4.01
N GLN A 165 -3.63 14.64 4.67
CA GLN A 165 -2.72 15.69 4.23
C GLN A 165 -1.27 15.24 4.24
N ASP A 166 -0.84 14.50 5.27
CA ASP A 166 0.54 14.03 5.34
C ASP A 166 0.86 12.96 4.27
N LEU A 167 -0.07 12.01 4.05
CA LEU A 167 0.03 11.05 2.95
C LEU A 167 -0.05 11.75 1.58
N GLY A 168 -0.83 12.84 1.49
CA GLY A 168 -0.92 13.69 0.30
C GLY A 168 0.43 14.23 -0.16
N LYS A 169 1.37 14.50 0.75
CA LYS A 169 2.74 14.93 0.39
C LYS A 169 3.48 13.86 -0.41
N ILE A 170 3.28 12.58 -0.09
CA ILE A 170 3.84 11.45 -0.84
C ILE A 170 3.19 11.37 -2.23
N PHE A 171 1.86 11.55 -2.29
CA PHE A 171 1.15 11.59 -3.57
C PHE A 171 1.66 12.71 -4.47
N GLU A 172 1.75 13.94 -3.95
CA GLU A 172 2.23 15.10 -4.70
C GLU A 172 3.67 14.92 -5.18
N ALA A 173 4.54 14.30 -4.37
CA ALA A 173 5.90 13.99 -4.77
C ALA A 173 5.92 13.06 -6.00
N TYR A 174 5.12 11.98 -6.00
CA TYR A 174 4.97 11.13 -7.17
C TYR A 174 4.33 11.87 -8.34
N TRP A 175 3.35 12.73 -8.08
CA TRP A 175 2.66 13.51 -9.11
C TRP A 175 3.63 14.43 -9.84
N ALA A 176 4.49 15.14 -9.10
CA ALA A 176 5.54 15.99 -9.65
C ALA A 176 6.58 15.19 -10.44
N LEU A 177 6.99 14.01 -9.94
CA LEU A 177 7.92 13.12 -10.63
C LEU A 177 7.32 12.41 -11.86
N GLY A 178 5.99 12.43 -12.01
CA GLY A 178 5.30 11.91 -13.19
C GLY A 178 5.31 12.87 -14.40
N VAL A 179 5.93 14.05 -14.27
CA VAL A 179 6.12 14.99 -15.38
C VAL A 179 7.29 14.51 -16.26
N PRO A 180 7.17 14.52 -17.62
CA PRO A 180 8.25 14.13 -18.50
C PRO A 180 9.56 14.88 -18.22
N GLY A 181 10.66 14.14 -18.04
CA GLY A 181 11.97 14.71 -17.76
C GLY A 181 12.17 15.19 -16.31
N ALA A 182 11.23 14.91 -15.40
CA ALA A 182 11.42 15.19 -13.98
C ALA A 182 12.63 14.42 -13.42
N SER A 183 13.24 15.00 -12.39
CA SER A 183 14.32 14.37 -11.62
C SER A 183 14.02 14.52 -10.13
N ILE A 184 14.60 13.65 -9.31
CA ILE A 184 14.46 13.73 -7.86
C ILE A 184 15.18 15.02 -7.39
N PRO A 185 14.47 15.98 -6.78
CA PRO A 185 15.09 17.19 -6.29
C PRO A 185 15.99 16.89 -5.09
N ALA A 186 17.08 17.64 -4.99
CA ALA A 186 18.01 17.57 -3.86
C ALA A 186 18.47 19.00 -3.49
N PRO A 187 17.99 19.58 -2.38
CA PRO A 187 16.98 19.03 -1.45
C PRO A 187 15.56 19.01 -2.05
N TRP A 188 14.66 18.24 -1.44
CA TRP A 188 13.24 18.34 -1.71
C TRP A 188 12.70 19.71 -1.25
N PRO A 189 11.76 20.33 -2.00
CA PRO A 189 11.09 21.55 -1.54
C PRO A 189 10.29 21.34 -0.24
N GLU A 190 10.19 22.37 0.59
CA GLU A 190 9.58 22.29 1.94
C GLU A 190 8.12 21.82 1.96
N ASN A 191 7.36 22.04 0.88
CA ASN A 191 5.96 21.60 0.79
C ASN A 191 5.80 20.07 0.81
N TYR A 192 6.87 19.31 0.56
CA TYR A 192 6.88 17.85 0.67
C TYR A 192 7.34 17.35 2.05
N SER A 193 7.94 18.21 2.87
CA SER A 193 8.50 17.86 4.19
C SER A 193 7.41 17.56 5.21
N THR A 194 7.75 16.76 6.23
CA THR A 194 6.82 16.42 7.32
C THR A 194 7.44 16.62 8.70
N ALA A 195 6.60 16.98 9.66
CA ALA A 195 6.95 16.97 11.08
C ALA A 195 6.68 15.61 11.74
N PHE A 196 6.05 14.67 11.04
CA PHE A 196 5.63 13.39 11.60
C PHE A 196 6.59 12.27 11.19
N ASN A 197 7.25 11.67 12.19
CA ASN A 197 8.26 10.65 11.99
C ASN A 197 8.35 9.70 13.20
N MET A 198 9.30 8.79 13.15
CA MET A 198 9.56 7.81 14.19
C MET A 198 9.86 8.46 15.55
N GLU A 199 10.55 9.60 15.59
CA GLU A 199 10.90 10.33 16.80
C GLU A 199 9.75 11.23 17.30
N THR A 200 8.95 11.75 16.38
CA THR A 200 7.86 12.70 16.63
C THR A 200 6.60 12.28 15.85
N PRO A 201 5.95 11.18 16.25
CA PRO A 201 4.76 10.69 15.56
C PRO A 201 3.56 11.62 15.79
N LEU A 202 2.59 11.59 14.88
CA LEU A 202 1.33 12.30 15.08
C LEU A 202 0.49 11.56 16.12
N GLU A 203 0.27 12.20 17.26
CA GLU A 203 -0.60 11.70 18.33
C GLU A 203 -2.08 11.98 17.99
N LEU A 204 -2.89 10.93 17.91
CA LEU A 204 -4.32 11.02 17.62
C LEU A 204 -5.11 9.86 18.25
N LYS A 205 -6.41 9.78 17.98
CA LYS A 205 -7.23 8.63 18.34
C LYS A 205 -7.75 7.90 17.10
N LEU A 206 -7.45 6.60 17.02
CA LEU A 206 -8.02 5.69 16.01
C LEU A 206 -9.07 4.83 16.70
N ASN A 207 -10.35 5.01 16.34
CA ASN A 207 -11.47 4.31 16.98
C ASN A 207 -11.41 4.42 18.52
N ASP A 208 -11.33 5.65 19.02
CA ASP A 208 -11.18 6.00 20.44
C ASP A 208 -9.91 5.51 21.15
N THR A 209 -9.04 4.78 20.45
CA THR A 209 -7.77 4.29 20.97
C THR A 209 -6.67 5.31 20.69
N ALA A 210 -5.96 5.76 21.73
CA ALA A 210 -4.79 6.63 21.55
C ALA A 210 -3.74 5.92 20.67
N ALA A 211 -3.23 6.65 19.67
CA ALA A 211 -2.33 6.12 18.68
C ALA A 211 -1.30 7.18 18.27
N ALA A 212 -0.05 6.73 18.14
CA ALA A 212 1.04 7.47 17.56
C ALA A 212 1.25 6.98 16.13
N VAL A 213 1.09 7.87 15.14
CA VAL A 213 1.06 7.48 13.71
C VAL A 213 2.02 8.33 12.89
N TYR A 214 2.77 7.71 12.00
CA TYR A 214 3.52 8.38 10.95
C TYR A 214 3.55 7.50 9.70
N PHE A 215 3.77 8.10 8.53
CA PHE A 215 4.05 7.35 7.30
C PHE A 215 5.56 7.28 7.06
N SER A 216 6.04 6.12 6.65
CA SER A 216 7.39 5.95 6.12
C SER A 216 7.38 5.92 4.58
N SER A 217 8.55 6.07 3.96
CA SER A 217 8.69 5.99 2.50
C SER A 217 10.00 5.34 2.08
N SER A 218 10.08 4.90 0.83
CA SER A 218 11.30 4.39 0.21
C SER A 218 11.32 4.66 -1.30
N PRO A 219 12.52 4.69 -1.94
CA PRO A 219 13.86 4.64 -1.32
C PRO A 219 14.24 5.98 -0.63
N PRO A 220 15.37 6.05 0.10
CA PRO A 220 15.80 7.27 0.78
C PRO A 220 15.83 8.55 -0.10
N PRO A 221 16.19 8.50 -1.39
CA PRO A 221 16.09 9.68 -2.26
C PRO A 221 14.66 10.23 -2.46
N LEU A 222 13.62 9.43 -2.24
CA LEU A 222 12.21 9.85 -2.27
C LEU A 222 11.67 10.25 -0.89
N CYS A 223 12.51 10.27 0.14
CA CYS A 223 12.15 10.76 1.46
C CYS A 223 12.47 12.25 1.53
N ALA A 224 11.44 13.10 1.44
CA ALA A 224 11.57 14.52 1.77
C ALA A 224 11.95 14.69 3.25
N GLU A 225 12.37 15.91 3.62
CA GLU A 225 12.84 16.19 4.97
C GLU A 225 11.82 15.78 6.04
N GLY A 226 12.33 15.16 7.10
CA GLY A 226 11.55 14.60 8.20
C GLY A 226 10.90 13.25 7.91
N ARG A 227 10.80 12.76 6.67
CA ARG A 227 10.16 11.46 6.38
C ARG A 227 11.05 10.29 6.81
N THR A 228 10.54 9.43 7.69
CA THR A 228 11.24 8.19 8.09
C THR A 228 11.36 7.20 6.91
N PRO A 229 12.57 6.66 6.63
CA PRO A 229 12.73 5.60 5.64
C PRO A 229 12.08 4.27 6.09
N ASP A 230 11.44 3.55 5.16
CA ASP A 230 10.73 2.28 5.46
C ASP A 230 11.59 1.26 6.23
N LEU A 231 12.87 1.13 5.87
CA LEU A 231 13.77 0.22 6.57
C LEU A 231 13.95 0.64 8.04
N GLY A 232 14.11 1.94 8.31
CA GLY A 232 14.25 2.45 9.68
C GLY A 232 13.03 2.11 10.53
N ALA A 233 11.84 2.40 10.00
CA ALA A 233 10.57 2.11 10.68
C ALA A 233 10.40 0.60 10.98
N LEU A 234 10.74 -0.27 10.03
CA LEU A 234 10.66 -1.73 10.25
C LEU A 234 11.64 -2.23 11.30
N LEU A 235 12.88 -1.72 11.29
CA LEU A 235 13.88 -2.13 12.27
C LEU A 235 13.52 -1.66 13.67
N ASP A 236 13.02 -0.43 13.80
CA ASP A 236 12.57 0.15 15.07
C ASP A 236 11.44 -0.66 15.72
N VAL A 237 10.42 -1.06 14.94
CA VAL A 237 9.35 -1.93 15.44
C VAL A 237 9.87 -3.26 15.99
N ILE A 238 10.90 -3.85 15.35
CA ILE A 238 11.51 -5.10 15.84
C ILE A 238 12.35 -4.84 17.10
N ASP A 239 13.09 -3.73 17.12
CA ASP A 239 13.98 -3.37 18.21
C ASP A 239 13.21 -2.96 19.48
N ALA A 240 12.05 -2.31 19.33
CA ALA A 240 11.14 -1.90 20.41
C ALA A 240 10.26 -3.04 20.95
N ALA A 241 10.15 -4.17 20.25
CA ALA A 241 9.29 -5.27 20.69
C ALA A 241 9.80 -5.92 22.00
N GLU A 242 8.90 -6.03 22.97
CA GLU A 242 9.21 -6.62 24.29
C GLU A 242 8.78 -8.09 24.41
N ALA A 243 7.70 -8.48 23.72
CA ALA A 243 7.08 -9.80 23.91
C ALA A 243 7.08 -10.66 22.65
N PHE A 244 6.68 -10.09 21.50
CA PHE A 244 6.63 -10.83 20.25
C PHE A 244 6.77 -9.92 19.02
N VAL A 245 7.18 -10.52 17.91
CA VAL A 245 7.13 -9.94 16.56
C VAL A 245 6.46 -10.95 15.64
N ALA A 246 5.34 -10.56 15.02
CA ALA A 246 4.63 -11.39 14.05
C ALA A 246 4.79 -10.79 12.64
N VAL A 247 5.40 -11.57 11.75
CA VAL A 247 5.72 -11.17 10.38
C VAL A 247 4.88 -12.01 9.41
N ALA A 248 4.14 -11.36 8.52
CA ALA A 248 3.46 -12.03 7.42
C ALA A 248 3.92 -11.42 6.09
N VAL A 249 4.63 -12.20 5.27
CA VAL A 249 5.29 -11.71 4.04
C VAL A 249 5.10 -12.67 2.87
N MET A 250 5.16 -12.13 1.66
CA MET A 250 5.13 -12.96 0.45
C MET A 250 6.44 -13.75 0.28
N SER A 251 7.59 -13.13 0.55
CA SER A 251 8.90 -13.78 0.41
C SER A 251 9.87 -13.26 1.46
N TYR A 252 10.62 -14.18 2.07
CA TYR A 252 11.61 -13.88 3.10
C TYR A 252 13.01 -14.29 2.62
N LEU A 253 13.77 -13.31 2.13
CA LEU A 253 15.13 -13.52 1.62
C LEU A 253 16.03 -12.42 2.18
N PRO A 254 16.96 -12.70 3.10
CA PRO A 254 17.96 -11.74 3.57
C PRO A 254 19.06 -11.52 2.51
N THR A 255 18.66 -11.33 1.25
CA THR A 255 19.54 -11.10 0.10
C THR A 255 18.88 -10.12 -0.85
N THR A 256 19.66 -9.41 -1.65
CA THR A 256 19.12 -8.64 -2.77
C THR A 256 18.57 -9.59 -3.84
N GLU A 257 17.28 -9.45 -4.16
CA GLU A 257 16.60 -10.29 -5.16
C GLU A 257 16.73 -9.71 -6.57
N PHE A 258 16.56 -8.39 -6.71
CA PHE A 258 16.53 -7.69 -7.98
C PHE A 258 17.87 -7.03 -8.36
N SER A 259 18.85 -7.03 -7.47
CA SER A 259 20.20 -6.52 -7.77
C SER A 259 21.12 -7.61 -8.33
N ARG A 260 22.05 -7.20 -9.20
CA ARG A 260 23.10 -8.06 -9.76
C ARG A 260 24.47 -7.38 -9.58
N PRO A 261 25.48 -8.05 -8.99
CA PRO A 261 25.41 -9.38 -8.37
C PRO A 261 24.50 -9.39 -7.14
N ARG A 262 23.93 -10.56 -6.81
CA ARG A 262 23.17 -10.75 -5.57
C ARG A 262 24.09 -10.54 -4.37
N ARG A 263 23.60 -9.87 -3.34
CA ARG A 263 24.34 -9.58 -2.10
C ARG A 263 23.57 -10.06 -0.91
N PHE A 264 24.27 -10.51 0.13
CA PHE A 264 23.66 -10.75 1.42
C PHE A 264 23.24 -9.41 2.04
N TRP A 265 22.02 -9.33 2.53
CA TRP A 265 21.44 -8.13 3.11
C TRP A 265 20.68 -8.52 4.40
N PRO A 266 21.40 -8.57 5.54
CA PRO A 266 20.88 -9.19 6.75
C PRO A 266 20.15 -8.23 7.67
N ALA A 267 19.78 -7.02 7.23
CA ALA A 267 19.29 -5.98 8.12
C ALA A 267 18.14 -6.48 9.00
N ILE A 268 17.03 -6.91 8.38
CA ILE A 268 15.85 -7.43 9.08
C ILE A 268 16.14 -8.76 9.79
N ASP A 269 16.84 -9.69 9.13
CA ASP A 269 17.15 -11.03 9.68
C ASP A 269 17.99 -10.92 10.98
N ASN A 270 19.02 -10.07 10.99
CA ASN A 270 19.81 -9.83 12.18
C ASN A 270 18.97 -9.25 13.32
N ARG A 271 18.02 -8.34 13.05
CA ARG A 271 17.17 -7.77 14.11
C ARG A 271 16.23 -8.81 14.69
N LEU A 272 15.62 -9.66 13.86
CA LEU A 272 14.78 -10.77 14.32
C LEU A 272 15.57 -11.74 15.20
N ARG A 273 16.77 -12.14 14.75
CA ARG A 273 17.64 -13.04 15.54
C ARG A 273 18.08 -12.42 16.86
N ARG A 274 18.45 -11.13 16.86
CA ARG A 274 18.82 -10.39 18.08
C ARG A 274 17.64 -10.25 19.03
N ALA A 275 16.43 -9.99 18.54
CA ALA A 275 15.22 -9.92 19.36
C ALA A 275 14.98 -11.25 20.11
N VAL A 276 15.11 -12.39 19.42
CA VAL A 276 14.99 -13.72 20.04
C VAL A 276 16.09 -13.96 21.06
N PHE A 277 17.35 -13.77 20.66
CA PHE A 277 18.51 -14.16 21.46
C PHE A 277 18.80 -13.21 22.64
N GLU A 278 18.79 -11.90 22.40
CA GLU A 278 19.17 -10.90 23.41
C GLU A 278 18.01 -10.57 24.35
N ARG A 279 16.76 -10.69 23.88
CA ARG A 279 15.57 -10.21 24.61
C ARG A 279 14.49 -11.28 24.85
N GLY A 280 14.64 -12.49 24.31
CA GLY A 280 13.63 -13.55 24.47
C GLY A 280 12.31 -13.25 23.76
N VAL A 281 12.29 -12.32 22.81
CA VAL A 281 11.10 -11.92 22.06
C VAL A 281 10.68 -13.08 21.15
N LYS A 282 9.40 -13.44 21.18
CA LYS A 282 8.86 -14.52 20.35
C LYS A 282 8.68 -14.05 18.92
N VAL A 283 9.35 -14.69 17.96
CA VAL A 283 9.18 -14.38 16.53
C VAL A 283 8.23 -15.39 15.90
N ARG A 284 7.22 -14.88 15.19
CA ARG A 284 6.28 -15.68 14.39
C ARG A 284 6.39 -15.25 12.94
N LEU A 285 6.59 -16.18 12.02
CA LEU A 285 6.78 -15.85 10.61
C LEU A 285 5.88 -16.68 9.69
N LEU A 286 4.98 -15.99 9.01
CA LEU A 286 4.14 -16.55 7.97
C LEU A 286 4.66 -16.10 6.60
N ALA A 287 5.30 -17.00 5.86
CA ALA A 287 5.75 -16.78 4.49
C ALA A 287 4.87 -17.51 3.46
N ALA A 288 4.66 -16.92 2.28
CA ALA A 288 3.89 -17.58 1.23
C ALA A 288 4.63 -18.80 0.64
N CYS A 289 3.90 -19.90 0.47
CA CYS A 289 4.40 -21.12 -0.18
C CYS A 289 3.50 -21.47 -1.36
N TRP A 290 4.00 -21.25 -2.58
CA TRP A 290 3.30 -21.53 -3.82
C TRP A 290 4.29 -21.89 -4.93
N ARG A 291 3.79 -22.26 -6.12
CA ARG A 291 4.61 -22.77 -7.23
C ARG A 291 5.78 -21.85 -7.65
N HIS A 292 5.66 -20.55 -7.41
CA HIS A 292 6.65 -19.55 -7.79
C HIS A 292 7.49 -19.04 -6.60
N SER A 293 7.34 -19.60 -5.40
CA SER A 293 8.21 -19.28 -4.26
C SER A 293 9.67 -19.64 -4.58
N SER A 294 10.59 -18.70 -4.33
CA SER A 294 12.02 -18.93 -4.54
C SER A 294 12.55 -20.09 -3.67
N PRO A 295 13.15 -21.14 -4.25
CA PRO A 295 13.72 -22.24 -3.47
C PRO A 295 14.81 -21.79 -2.47
N ALA A 296 15.48 -20.67 -2.76
CA ALA A 296 16.50 -20.09 -1.89
C ALA A 296 15.94 -19.55 -0.56
N MET A 297 14.62 -19.33 -0.46
CA MET A 297 13.96 -18.85 0.76
C MET A 297 13.98 -19.91 1.87
N PHE A 298 13.75 -21.18 1.52
CA PHE A 298 13.55 -22.24 2.52
C PHE A 298 14.78 -22.48 3.43
N PRO A 299 16.04 -22.46 2.95
CA PRO A 299 17.20 -22.51 3.82
C PRO A 299 17.25 -21.38 4.85
N PHE A 300 16.91 -20.15 4.47
CA PHE A 300 16.89 -19.01 5.40
C PHE A 300 15.79 -19.15 6.44
N LEU A 301 14.59 -19.58 6.03
CA LEU A 301 13.49 -19.87 6.96
C LEU A 301 13.88 -20.95 7.98
N ARG A 302 14.48 -22.07 7.51
CA ARG A 302 14.99 -23.13 8.40
C ARG A 302 16.09 -22.63 9.33
N SER A 303 16.98 -21.78 8.84
CA SER A 303 18.05 -21.18 9.65
C SER A 303 17.52 -20.24 10.74
N LEU A 304 16.42 -19.52 10.49
CA LEU A 304 15.78 -18.70 11.51
C LEU A 304 15.04 -19.57 12.53
N ALA A 305 14.26 -20.55 12.06
CA ALA A 305 13.53 -21.49 12.91
C ALA A 305 14.43 -22.34 13.82
N ALA A 306 15.68 -22.60 13.40
CA ALA A 306 16.66 -23.32 14.22
C ALA A 306 17.07 -22.59 15.52
N LEU A 307 16.68 -21.32 15.70
CA LEU A 307 16.85 -20.62 16.98
C LEU A 307 15.82 -21.05 18.04
N ALA A 308 14.73 -21.71 17.64
CA ALA A 308 13.73 -22.18 18.60
C ALA A 308 14.32 -23.28 19.49
N ASP A 309 14.27 -23.07 20.81
CA ASP A 309 14.75 -24.03 21.79
C ASP A 309 13.95 -23.93 23.09
N ASN A 310 13.33 -25.06 23.48
CA ASN A 310 12.56 -25.18 24.71
C ASN A 310 13.43 -25.04 25.98
N ARG A 311 14.74 -25.34 25.91
CA ARG A 311 15.64 -25.24 27.06
C ARG A 311 16.03 -23.80 27.37
N THR A 312 16.28 -22.99 26.33
CA THR A 312 16.55 -21.55 26.49
C THR A 312 15.28 -20.70 26.56
N GLY A 313 14.13 -21.26 26.13
CA GLY A 313 12.86 -20.53 26.03
C GLY A 313 12.74 -19.67 24.78
N TYR A 314 13.65 -19.82 23.81
CA TYR A 314 13.62 -19.07 22.55
C TYR A 314 12.46 -19.55 21.67
N GLY A 315 11.57 -18.62 21.34
CA GLY A 315 10.38 -18.89 20.53
C GLY A 315 10.54 -18.37 19.10
N VAL A 316 10.65 -19.28 18.14
CA VAL A 316 10.53 -18.99 16.71
C VAL A 316 9.56 -20.00 16.08
N GLU A 317 8.49 -19.52 15.44
CA GLU A 317 7.48 -20.37 14.78
C GLU A 317 7.04 -19.84 13.41
#